data_AF-A0A8S4BB12-F1
#
_entry.id   AF-A0A8S4BB12-F1
#
_cell.length_a   1.000
_cell.length_b   1.000
_cell.length_c   1.000
_cell.angle_alpha   90.00
_cell.angle_beta   90.00
_cell.angle_gamma   90.00
#
_symmetry.space_group_name_H-M   'P 1'
#
loop_
_entity.id
_entity.type
_entity.pdbx_description
1 polymer ?
#
loop_
_entity_poly.entity_id
_entity_poly.type
_entity_poly.pdbx_seq_one_letter_code
_entity_poly.pdbx_strand_id
1 'polypeptide(L)'
;MGGAGGVAPGGGVAYWALHCSGDRLEFWHAGVQTALWAEPCRRVGVFLDRPTGALCFHRATGAMETLHRVRADFHRPLHAALIFEHAAGDAAEFVPADGAQTSLTRIPPDSPEQEGA
;
A
#
# COMPACT_ATOMS: atom_id res chain seq x y z
N MET A 1 -23.02 -24.54 7.96
CA MET A 1 -21.96 -25.32 7.27
C MET A 1 -20.74 -24.42 7.15
N GLY A 2 -19.77 -24.57 8.06
CA GLY A 2 -18.51 -23.83 8.00
C GLY A 2 -17.57 -24.57 7.07
N GLY A 3 -17.41 -24.06 5.85
CA GLY A 3 -16.41 -24.56 4.91
C GLY A 3 -15.03 -24.14 5.41
N ALA A 4 -14.23 -25.14 5.78
CA ALA A 4 -12.82 -24.97 6.12
C ALA A 4 -12.12 -24.21 4.99
N GLY A 5 -11.57 -23.04 5.31
CA GLY A 5 -10.67 -22.31 4.43
C GLY A 5 -9.41 -23.14 4.24
N GLY A 6 -9.40 -23.93 3.16
CA GLY A 6 -8.24 -24.71 2.77
C GLY A 6 -7.08 -23.76 2.52
N VAL A 7 -6.05 -23.84 3.36
CA VAL A 7 -4.76 -23.20 3.08
C VAL A 7 -4.20 -23.88 1.83
N ALA A 8 -3.93 -23.12 0.78
CA ALA A 8 -3.25 -23.68 -0.38
C ALA A 8 -1.80 -24.03 0.04
N PRO A 9 -1.37 -25.30 -0.04
CA PRO A 9 0.02 -25.66 0.20
C PRO A 9 0.82 -25.30 -1.06
N GLY A 10 1.32 -24.07 -1.09
CA GLY A 10 2.18 -23.58 -2.15
C GLY A 10 2.82 -22.28 -1.70
N GLY A 11 4.16 -22.23 -1.70
CA GLY A 11 4.96 -21.06 -1.33
C GLY A 11 4.82 -19.89 -2.29
N GLY A 12 3.59 -19.41 -2.50
CA GLY A 12 3.29 -18.16 -3.16
C GLY A 12 3.62 -16.99 -2.24
N VAL A 13 4.00 -15.86 -2.84
CA VAL A 13 4.22 -14.63 -2.08
C VAL A 13 2.86 -14.13 -1.59
N ALA A 14 2.69 -14.05 -0.27
CA ALA A 14 1.49 -13.44 0.30
C ALA A 14 1.63 -11.91 0.24
N TYR A 15 0.69 -11.27 -0.45
CA TYR A 15 0.53 -9.82 -0.47
C TYR A 15 -0.81 -9.44 0.15
N TRP A 16 -0.95 -8.16 0.50
CA TRP A 16 -2.24 -7.54 0.81
C TRP A 16 -2.46 -6.46 -0.23
N ALA A 17 -3.56 -6.55 -0.97
CA ALA A 17 -3.86 -5.58 -2.01
C ALA A 17 -5.33 -5.15 -1.94
N LEU A 18 -5.54 -3.87 -2.24
CA LEU A 18 -6.85 -3.34 -2.55
C LEU A 18 -6.92 -3.20 -4.07
N HIS A 19 -7.90 -3.85 -4.68
CA HIS A 19 -8.18 -3.78 -6.11
C HIS A 19 -9.39 -2.89 -6.33
N CYS A 20 -9.23 -1.86 -7.15
CA CYS A 20 -10.28 -0.94 -7.55
C CYS A 20 -10.57 -1.16 -9.04
N SER A 21 -11.69 -1.81 -9.35
CA SER A 21 -12.22 -1.89 -10.72
C SER A 21 -13.46 -1.00 -10.83
N GLY A 22 -13.84 -0.61 -12.05
CA GLY A 22 -14.82 0.47 -12.30
C GLY A 22 -16.10 0.43 -11.46
N ASP A 23 -16.61 -0.75 -11.12
CA ASP A 23 -17.80 -0.98 -10.30
C ASP A 23 -17.52 -1.75 -8.99
N ARG A 24 -16.28 -2.16 -8.73
CA ARG A 24 -15.94 -3.10 -7.63
C ARG A 24 -14.74 -2.65 -6.83
N LEU A 25 -14.84 -2.86 -5.52
CA LEU A 25 -13.73 -2.74 -4.59
C LEU A 25 -13.50 -4.09 -3.92
N GLU A 26 -12.29 -4.62 -4.04
CA GLU A 26 -11.97 -5.96 -3.57
C GLU A 26 -10.67 -5.97 -2.78
N PHE A 27 -10.63 -6.82 -1.76
CA PHE A 27 -9.44 -7.06 -0.96
C PHE A 27 -8.85 -8.43 -1.29
N TRP A 28 -7.55 -8.46 -1.54
CA TRP A 28 -6.80 -9.66 -1.90
C TRP A 28 -5.74 -9.97 -0.85
N HIS A 29 -5.75 -11.19 -0.33
CA HIS A 29 -4.68 -11.70 0.52
C HIS A 29 -4.46 -13.20 0.35
N ALA A 30 -3.20 -13.61 0.14
CA ALA A 30 -2.81 -15.02 0.04
C ALA A 30 -3.68 -15.85 -0.92
N GLY A 31 -4.07 -15.25 -2.06
CA GLY A 31 -4.92 -15.88 -3.07
C GLY A 31 -6.42 -15.86 -2.76
N VAL A 32 -6.84 -15.25 -1.65
CA VAL A 32 -8.25 -15.08 -1.29
C VAL A 32 -8.71 -13.67 -1.63
N GLN A 33 -9.79 -13.57 -2.40
CA GLN A 33 -10.49 -12.33 -2.76
C GLN A 33 -11.71 -12.14 -1.85
N THR A 34 -11.90 -10.91 -1.35
CA THR A 34 -13.04 -10.51 -0.53
C THR A 34 -13.64 -9.24 -1.10
N ALA A 35 -14.91 -9.29 -1.53
CA ALA A 35 -15.62 -8.10 -1.97
C ALA A 35 -15.87 -7.14 -0.80
N LEU A 36 -15.52 -5.87 -0.96
CA LEU A 36 -15.76 -4.83 0.03
C LEU A 36 -17.06 -4.09 -0.28
N TRP A 37 -17.83 -3.79 0.75
CA TRP A 37 -19.12 -3.11 0.63
C TRP A 37 -18.92 -1.59 0.59
N ALA A 38 -18.08 -1.13 -0.33
CA ALA A 38 -17.78 0.28 -0.52
C ALA A 38 -17.61 0.56 -2.02
N GLU A 39 -17.99 1.77 -2.42
CA GLU A 39 -17.82 2.21 -3.82
C GLU A 39 -16.32 2.31 -4.19
N PRO A 40 -15.96 2.06 -5.46
CA PRO A 40 -14.61 2.27 -5.96
C PRO A 40 -14.12 3.70 -5.70
N CYS A 41 -12.82 3.87 -5.48
CA CYS A 41 -12.24 5.19 -5.27
C CYS A 41 -10.93 5.36 -6.04
N ARG A 42 -10.66 6.62 -6.45
CA ARG A 42 -9.46 6.99 -7.23
C ARG A 42 -8.24 7.29 -6.37
N ARG A 43 -8.43 7.57 -5.08
CA ARG A 43 -7.35 7.87 -4.14
C ARG A 43 -7.49 7.03 -2.89
N VAL A 44 -6.46 6.24 -2.63
CA VAL A 44 -6.39 5.31 -1.50
C VAL A 44 -5.23 5.72 -0.61
N GLY A 45 -5.51 5.91 0.68
CA GLY A 45 -4.48 6.01 1.70
C GLY A 45 -4.16 4.65 2.28
N VAL A 46 -2.88 4.30 2.38
CA VAL A 46 -2.42 3.05 3.00
C VAL A 46 -1.62 3.40 4.24
N PHE A 47 -2.05 2.89 5.40
CA PHE A 47 -1.40 3.14 6.67
C PHE A 47 -0.98 1.82 7.31
N LEU A 48 0.28 1.76 7.76
CA LEU A 48 0.84 0.61 8.46
C LEU A 48 1.25 1.01 9.87
N ASP A 49 0.55 0.46 10.85
CA ASP A 49 0.89 0.51 12.26
C ASP A 49 1.61 -0.79 12.64
N ARG A 50 2.95 -0.76 12.62
CA ARG A 50 3.77 -1.92 13.01
C ARG A 50 3.57 -2.30 14.49
N PRO A 51 3.60 -1.36 15.46
CA PRO A 51 3.38 -1.69 16.87
C PRO A 51 2.07 -2.42 17.16
N THR A 52 0.96 -2.02 16.54
CA THR A 52 -0.34 -2.66 16.77
C THR A 52 -0.68 -3.76 15.77
N GLY A 53 0.22 -4.04 14.82
CA GLY A 53 0.04 -5.05 13.79
C GLY A 53 -1.13 -4.74 12.86
N ALA A 54 -1.38 -3.47 12.54
CA ALA A 54 -2.52 -3.07 11.72
C ALA A 54 -2.10 -2.51 10.36
N LEU A 55 -2.73 -3.01 9.30
CA LEU A 55 -2.68 -2.44 7.95
C LEU A 55 -4.08 -1.94 7.60
N CYS A 56 -4.19 -0.64 7.34
CA CYS A 56 -5.46 0.03 7.07
C CYS A 56 -5.45 0.67 5.69
N PHE A 57 -6.51 0.40 4.93
CA PHE A 57 -6.80 1.01 3.64
C PHE A 57 -7.91 2.04 3.84
N HIS A 58 -7.69 3.25 3.33
CA HIS A 58 -8.62 4.36 3.48
C HIS A 58 -8.99 4.96 2.13
N ARG A 59 -10.23 5.41 2.00
CA ARG A 59 -10.63 6.33 0.93
C ARG A 59 -10.13 7.73 1.29
N ALA A 60 -9.47 8.40 0.36
CA ALA A 60 -8.87 9.72 0.56
C ALA A 60 -9.40 10.77 -0.44
N THR A 61 -10.72 10.81 -0.65
CA THR A 61 -11.40 11.73 -1.58
C THR A 61 -12.02 12.95 -0.87
N GLY A 62 -11.66 13.19 0.39
CA GLY A 62 -12.22 14.24 1.25
C GLY A 62 -11.96 13.87 2.71
N ALA A 63 -12.98 13.38 3.41
CA ALA A 63 -12.80 12.74 4.71
C ALA A 63 -12.12 11.38 4.56
N MET A 64 -11.15 11.06 5.43
CA MET A 64 -10.53 9.74 5.46
C MET A 64 -11.50 8.72 6.04
N GLU A 65 -11.97 7.80 5.20
CA GLU A 65 -12.87 6.71 5.57
C GLU A 65 -12.12 5.38 5.52
N THR A 66 -12.19 4.57 6.58
CA THR A 66 -11.55 3.25 6.60
C THR A 66 -12.35 2.27 5.73
N LEU A 67 -11.75 1.80 4.63
CA LEU A 67 -12.33 0.80 3.73
C LEU A 67 -12.10 -0.62 4.25
N HIS A 68 -10.88 -0.89 4.72
CA HIS A 68 -10.51 -2.20 5.21
C HIS A 68 -9.38 -2.12 6.23
N ARG A 69 -9.42 -2.99 7.24
CA ARG A 69 -8.36 -3.13 8.23
C ARG A 69 -8.04 -4.60 8.42
N VAL A 70 -6.76 -4.93 8.26
CA VAL A 70 -6.22 -6.25 8.61
C VAL A 70 -5.38 -6.13 9.86
N ARG A 71 -5.46 -7.17 10.70
CA ARG A 71 -4.52 -7.38 11.80
C ARG A 71 -3.59 -8.53 11.43
N ALA A 72 -2.29 -8.28 11.47
CA ALA A 72 -1.26 -9.27 11.20
C ALA A 72 0.04 -8.86 11.90
N ASP A 73 0.85 -9.86 12.25
CA ASP A 73 2.17 -9.63 12.85
C ASP A 73 3.21 -9.40 11.75
N PHE A 74 3.55 -8.14 11.51
CA PHE A 74 4.49 -7.74 10.46
C PHE A 74 5.94 -7.89 10.92
N HIS A 75 6.47 -9.11 10.84
CA HIS A 75 7.86 -9.40 11.25
C HIS A 75 8.92 -9.01 10.21
N ARG A 76 8.53 -8.76 8.96
CA ARG A 76 9.44 -8.42 7.86
C ARG A 76 9.08 -7.06 7.27
N PRO A 77 10.05 -6.36 6.64
CA PRO A 77 9.76 -5.15 5.88
C PRO A 77 8.65 -5.40 4.86
N LEU A 78 7.68 -4.49 4.82
CA LEU A 78 6.65 -4.46 3.79
C LEU A 78 7.05 -3.47 2.71
N HIS A 79 6.90 -3.89 1.46
CA HIS A 79 7.14 -3.06 0.30
C HIS A 79 5.80 -2.62 -0.29
N ALA A 80 5.67 -1.32 -0.57
CA ALA A 80 4.52 -0.79 -1.30
C ALA A 80 4.73 -1.01 -2.80
N ALA A 81 3.68 -1.42 -3.50
CA ALA A 81 3.68 -1.66 -4.93
C ALA A 81 2.33 -1.26 -5.54
N LEU A 82 2.34 -0.96 -6.84
CA LEU A 82 1.17 -0.74 -7.67
C LEU A 82 1.16 -1.79 -8.78
N ILE A 83 -0.01 -2.35 -9.07
CA ILE A 83 -0.19 -3.37 -10.10
C ILE A 83 -1.30 -2.89 -11.03
N PHE A 84 -1.02 -2.88 -12.33
CA PHE A 84 -1.96 -2.49 -13.37
C PHE A 84 -2.33 -3.72 -14.19
N GLU A 85 -3.62 -4.03 -14.29
CA GLU A 85 -4.11 -5.22 -15.01
C GLU A 85 -4.24 -4.97 -16.51
N HIS A 86 -4.64 -3.76 -16.91
CA HIS A 86 -4.83 -3.39 -18.30
C HIS A 86 -3.84 -2.27 -18.68
N ALA A 87 -2.92 -2.59 -19.58
CA ALA A 87 -1.73 -1.78 -19.83
C ALA A 87 -1.96 -0.46 -20.60
N ALA A 88 -3.20 -0.13 -20.99
CA ALA A 88 -3.47 1.03 -21.83
C ALA A 88 -4.27 2.11 -21.09
N GLY A 89 -3.57 3.11 -20.57
CA GLY A 89 -4.15 4.37 -20.09
C GLY A 89 -4.26 4.52 -18.57
N ASP A 90 -4.03 3.46 -17.79
CA ASP A 90 -4.02 3.55 -16.34
C ASP A 90 -2.74 4.23 -15.83
N ALA A 91 -2.90 5.14 -14.88
CA ALA A 91 -1.81 5.82 -14.21
C ALA A 91 -2.13 5.94 -12.71
N ALA A 92 -1.09 5.82 -11.89
CA ALA A 92 -1.16 6.11 -10.47
C ALA A 92 0.14 6.76 -10.01
N GLU A 93 0.04 7.57 -8.97
CA GLU A 93 1.16 8.29 -8.38
C GLU A 93 1.20 8.01 -6.87
N PHE A 94 2.42 7.88 -6.34
CA PHE A 94 2.62 7.92 -4.90
C PHE A 94 2.66 9.38 -4.45
N VAL A 95 1.64 9.79 -3.71
CA VAL A 95 1.57 11.13 -3.14
C VAL A 95 2.12 11.11 -1.71
N PRO A 96 3.10 11.97 -1.37
CA PRO A 96 3.54 12.14 0.01
C PRO A 96 2.38 12.55 0.91
N ALA A 97 2.29 11.97 2.11
CA ALA A 97 1.21 12.24 3.06
C ALA A 97 1.09 13.73 3.46
N ASP A 98 2.19 14.49 3.32
CA ASP A 98 2.30 15.84 3.87
C ASP A 98 2.39 16.93 2.79
N GLY A 99 2.16 16.61 1.50
CA GLY A 99 2.28 17.58 0.40
C GLY A 99 3.69 18.16 0.18
N ALA A 100 4.68 17.73 0.95
CA ALA A 100 6.07 18.11 0.75
C ALA A 100 6.69 17.28 -0.39
N GLN A 101 6.99 17.97 -1.48
CA GLN A 101 7.83 17.49 -2.57
C GLN A 101 9.18 17.04 -2.01
N THR A 102 9.44 15.74 -1.97
CA THR A 102 10.78 15.22 -1.67
C THR A 102 11.68 15.49 -2.88
N SER A 103 12.22 16.72 -2.96
CA SER A 103 13.43 16.97 -3.72
C SER A 103 14.56 16.24 -2.99
N LEU A 104 15.00 15.13 -3.55
CA LEU A 104 16.21 14.42 -3.11
C LEU A 104 17.43 15.23 -3.58
N THR A 105 17.68 16.39 -2.97
CA THR A 105 18.96 17.08 -3.14
C THR A 105 19.93 16.54 -2.10
N ARG A 106 20.78 15.63 -2.56
CA ARG A 106 21.94 15.13 -1.84
C ARG A 106 22.82 16.35 -1.49
N ILE A 107 22.83 16.76 -0.23
CA ILE A 107 23.80 17.75 0.27
C ILE A 107 25.18 17.08 0.14
N PRO A 108 26.13 17.65 -0.62
CA PRO A 108 27.50 17.17 -0.55
C PRO A 108 28.05 17.53 0.83
N PRO A 109 28.67 16.59 1.58
CA PRO A 109 29.42 16.98 2.77
C PRO A 109 30.60 17.86 2.32
N ASP A 110 30.78 18.95 3.04
CA ASP A 110 31.71 20.04 2.78
C ASP A 110 33.09 19.58 2.30
N SER A 111 33.58 20.29 1.26
CA SER A 111 34.98 20.31 0.87
C SER A 111 35.85 20.72 2.07
N PRO A 112 36.91 19.98 2.43
CA PRO A 112 37.89 20.51 3.35
C PRO A 112 38.76 21.55 2.63
N GLU A 113 38.80 22.75 3.20
CA GLU A 113 39.82 23.76 2.92
C GLU A 113 41.21 23.13 3.14
N GLN A 114 42.00 23.02 2.07
CA GLN A 114 43.43 22.73 2.18
C GLN A 114 44.12 24.07 2.42
N GLU A 115 44.37 24.38 3.69
CA GLU A 115 45.29 25.42 4.12
C GLU A 115 46.71 24.98 3.77
N GLY A 116 47.46 25.85 3.09
CA GLY A 116 48.82 25.57 2.65
C GLY A 116 49.85 25.69 3.78
N ALA A 117 50.88 24.84 3.71
CA ALA A 117 52.27 25.14 4.07
C ALA A 117 53.19 24.11 3.40
#